data_AF-A0A5C9AP68-F1
#
_entry.id   AF-A0A5C9AP68-F1
#
_cell.length_a   1.000
_cell.length_b   1.000
_cell.length_c   1.000
_cell.angle_alpha   90.00
_cell.angle_beta   90.00
_cell.angle_gamma   90.00
#
_symmetry.space_group_name_H-M   'P 1'
#
loop_
_entity.id
_entity.type
_entity.pdbx_description
1 polymer ?
#
loop_
_entity_poly.entity_id
_entity_poly.type
_entity_poly.pdbx_seq_one_letter_code
_entity_poly.pdbx_strand_id
1 'polypeptide(L)' 'VVRFVRDFYLEFNTSPAIRMLVKAMANKFGEEKGNSRYLYRLFPKGPAKQATKIAGLPKPVKCI' A
#
# COMPACT_ATOMS: atom_id res chain seq x y z
N VAL A 1 4.92 -2.67 5.06
CA VAL A 1 3.82 -2.32 4.13
C VAL A 1 2.54 -1.96 4.88
N VAL A 2 1.91 -2.87 5.63
CA VAL A 2 0.62 -2.61 6.29
C VAL A 2 0.65 -1.40 7.22
N ARG A 3 1.62 -1.33 8.14
CA ARG A 3 1.81 -0.15 9.03
C ARG A 3 2.00 1.14 8.24
N PHE A 4 2.81 1.10 7.19
CA PHE A 4 3.02 2.26 6.31
C PHE A 4 1.72 2.75 5.65
N VAL A 5 0.89 1.83 5.14
CA VAL A 5 -0.41 2.17 4.55
C VAL A 5 -1.36 2.76 5.59
N ARG A 6 -1.31 2.27 6.84
CA ARG A 6 -2.08 2.81 7.96
C ARG A 6 -1.62 4.21 8.35
N ASP A 7 -0.32 4.42 8.52
CA ASP A 7 0.26 5.72 8.87
C ASP A 7 -0.06 6.76 7.79
N PHE A 8 0.09 6.39 6.52
CA PHE A 8 -0.28 7.25 5.39
C PHE A 8 -1.76 7.62 5.42
N TYR A 9 -2.64 6.67 5.72
CA TYR A 9 -4.07 6.96 5.86
C TYR A 9 -4.34 7.87 7.07
N LEU A 10 -3.64 7.71 8.18
CA LEU A 10 -3.80 8.60 9.34
C LEU A 10 -3.34 10.03 9.02
N GLU A 11 -2.34 10.20 8.17
CA GLU A 11 -1.79 11.51 7.79
C GLU A 11 -2.62 12.21 6.70
N PHE A 12 -3.03 11.47 5.65
CA PHE A 12 -3.69 12.03 4.46
C PHE A 12 -5.17 11.68 4.35
N ASN A 13 -5.72 10.90 5.28
CA ASN A 13 -7.10 10.38 5.30
C ASN A 13 -7.53 9.69 3.99
N THR A 14 -6.56 9.20 3.21
CA THR A 14 -6.77 8.59 1.90
C THR A 14 -5.89 7.36 1.70
N SER A 15 -6.35 6.42 0.89
CA SER A 15 -5.59 5.21 0.58
C SER A 15 -4.54 5.50 -0.50
N PRO A 16 -3.26 5.14 -0.29
CA PRO A 16 -2.22 5.39 -1.26
C PRO A 16 -2.39 4.50 -2.49
N ALA A 17 -2.22 5.08 -3.69
CA ALA A 17 -2.18 4.32 -4.93
C ALA A 17 -0.95 3.39 -4.97
N ILE A 18 -1.02 2.28 -5.72
CA ILE A 18 0.10 1.32 -5.86
C ILE A 18 1.40 2.01 -6.23
N ARG A 19 1.37 2.93 -7.21
CA ARG A 19 2.57 3.65 -7.68
C ARG A 19 3.23 4.45 -6.55
N MET A 20 2.42 5.11 -5.73
CA MET A 20 2.90 5.91 -4.60
C MET A 20 3.45 5.01 -3.49
N LEU A 21 2.76 3.89 -3.21
CA LEU A 21 3.22 2.90 -2.23
C LEU A 21 4.57 2.29 -2.61
N VAL A 22 4.73 1.87 -3.87
CA VAL A 22 5.99 1.32 -4.41
C VAL A 22 7.13 2.34 -4.23
N LYS A 23 6.91 3.59 -4.65
CA LYS A 23 7.92 4.66 -4.54
C LYS A 23 8.28 5.00 -3.10
N ALA A 24 7.29 5.11 -2.22
CA ALA A 24 7.54 5.42 -0.81
C ALA A 24 8.21 4.25 -0.07
N MET A 25 7.85 3.00 -0.42
CA MET A 25 8.54 1.81 0.06
C MET A 25 9.99 1.76 -0.44
N ALA A 26 10.25 2.13 -1.70
CA ALA A 26 11.61 2.23 -2.24
C ALA A 26 12.44 3.27 -1.49
N ASN A 27 11.87 4.45 -1.24
CA ASN A 27 12.55 5.52 -0.49
C ASN A 27 12.84 5.13 0.97
N LYS A 28 11.92 4.43 1.65
CA LYS A 28 12.05 4.12 3.09
C LYS A 28 12.81 2.82 3.37
N PHE A 29 12.73 1.85 2.48
CA PHE A 29 13.23 0.49 2.69
C PHE A 29 14.20 0.00 1.60
N GLY A 30 14.52 0.84 0.61
CA GLY A 30 15.34 0.50 -0.54
C GLY A 30 14.54 -0.13 -1.69
N GLU A 31 15.12 -0.08 -2.90
CA GLU A 31 14.49 -0.58 -4.13
C GLU A 31 14.11 -2.07 -4.06
N GLU A 32 14.84 -2.87 -3.28
CA GLU A 32 14.53 -4.30 -3.08
C GLU A 32 13.13 -4.53 -2.51
N LYS A 33 12.71 -3.71 -1.54
CA LYS A 33 11.39 -3.78 -0.90
C LYS A 33 10.37 -2.85 -1.56
N GLY A 34 10.84 -1.88 -2.34
CA GLY A 34 10.06 -0.96 -3.17
C GLY A 34 9.78 -1.47 -4.57
N ASN A 35 9.70 -2.79 -4.78
CA ASN A 35 9.42 -3.37 -6.10
C ASN A 35 7.96 -3.83 -6.20
N SER A 36 7.30 -3.52 -7.32
CA SER A 36 5.97 -4.02 -7.62
C SER A 36 5.90 -5.55 -7.56
N ARG A 37 6.94 -6.24 -8.05
CA ARG A 37 7.05 -7.71 -8.03
C ARG A 37 7.10 -8.26 -6.61
N TYR A 38 7.81 -7.58 -5.71
CA TYR A 38 7.87 -7.94 -4.29
C TYR A 38 6.52 -7.76 -3.61
N LEU A 39 5.83 -6.63 -3.88
CA LEU A 39 4.50 -6.37 -3.33
C LEU A 39 3.43 -7.32 -3.86
N TYR A 40 3.48 -7.71 -5.14
CA TYR A 40 2.58 -8.71 -5.72
C TYR A 40 2.85 -10.13 -5.20
N ARG A 41 4.10 -10.47 -4.87
CA ARG A 41 4.42 -11.73 -4.18
C ARG A 41 3.82 -11.78 -2.78
N LEU A 42 3.86 -10.67 -2.04
CA LEU A 42 3.25 -10.58 -0.71
C LEU A 42 1.72 -10.51 -0.77
N PHE A 43 1.18 -9.84 -1.79
CA PHE A 43 -0.24 -9.55 -1.95
C PHE A 43 -0.72 -9.92 -3.35
N PRO A 44 -0.96 -11.22 -3.63
CA PRO A 44 -1.30 -11.70 -4.97
C PRO A 44 -2.65 -11.20 -5.48
N LYS A 45 -3.58 -10.80 -4.59
CA LYS A 45 -4.88 -10.23 -4.97
C LYS A 45 -4.85 -8.71 -5.18
N GLY A 46 -3.64 -8.12 -5.19
CA GLY A 46 -3.42 -6.70 -5.38
C GLY A 46 -2.92 -6.04 -4.10
N PRO A 47 -1.72 -5.42 -4.12
CA PRO A 47 -1.11 -4.86 -2.92
C PRO A 47 -1.91 -3.73 -2.29
N ALA A 48 -2.55 -2.85 -3.07
CA ALA A 48 -3.42 -1.83 -2.49
C ALA A 48 -4.64 -2.43 -1.78
N LYS A 49 -5.36 -3.35 -2.44
CA LYS A 49 -6.61 -3.93 -1.90
C LYS A 49 -6.36 -4.84 -0.70
N GLN A 50 -5.33 -5.67 -0.73
CA GLN A 50 -4.98 -6.51 0.42
C GLN A 50 -4.31 -5.70 1.53
N ALA A 51 -3.38 -4.78 1.23
CA ALA A 51 -2.72 -4.00 2.29
C ALA A 51 -3.69 -3.08 3.03
N THR A 52 -4.64 -2.43 2.33
CA THR A 52 -5.70 -1.63 2.98
C THR A 52 -6.62 -2.49 3.84
N LYS A 53 -7.05 -3.65 3.34
CA LYS A 53 -7.86 -4.61 4.12
C LYS A 53 -7.14 -5.10 5.38
N ILE A 54 -5.86 -5.45 5.28
CA ILE A 54 -5.06 -5.93 6.42
C ILE A 54 -4.72 -4.76 7.37
N ALA A 55 -4.60 -3.53 6.85
CA ALA A 55 -4.39 -2.33 7.65
C ALA A 55 -5.62 -1.91 8.46
N GLY A 56 -6.78 -2.55 8.25
CA GLY A 56 -8.04 -2.19 8.90
C GLY A 56 -8.65 -0.91 8.36
N LEU A 57 -8.30 -0.53 7.13
CA LEU A 57 -8.82 0.69 6.51
C LEU A 57 -10.24 0.47 5.98
N PRO A 58 -11.12 1.48 6.09
CA PRO A 58 -12.46 1.39 5.54
C PRO A 58 -12.40 1.18 4.02
N LYS A 59 -13.32 0.37 3.52
CA LYS A 59 -13.40 0.05 2.09
C LYS A 59 -13.57 1.36 1.30
N PRO A 60 -12.69 1.69 0.33
CA PRO A 60 -12.85 2.91 -0.46
C PRO A 60 -14.23 2.89 -1.14
N VAL A 61 -14.98 3.98 -0.97
CA VAL A 61 -16.40 4.09 -1.33
C VAL A 61 -16.62 4.14 -2.85
N LYS A 62 -15.56 4.30 -3.65
CA LYS A 62 -15.64 4.36 -5.12
C LYS A 62 -14.58 3.47 -5.76
N CYS A 63 -15.00 2.28 -6.19
CA CYS A 63 -14.40 1.62 -7.34
C CYS A 63 -15.18 2.12 -8.56
N ILE A 64 -14.56 2.92 -9.44
CA ILE A 64 -14.95 3.03 -10.85
C ILE A 64 -13.95 2.19 -11.62
#